data_AF-A0A8S9RBX5-F1
#
_entry.id   AF-A0A8S9RBX5-F1
#
_cell.length_a   1.000
_cell.length_b   1.000
_cell.length_c   1.000
_cell.angle_alpha   90.00
_cell.angle_beta   90.00
_cell.angle_gamma   90.00
#
_symmetry.space_group_name_H-M   'P 1'
#
loop_
_entity.id
_entity.type
_entity.pdbx_description
1 polymer ?
#
loop_
_entity_poly.entity_id
_entity_poly.type
_entity_poly.pdbx_seq_one_letter_code
_entity_poly.pdbx_strand_id
1 'polypeptide(L)'
;MMNSVAIWPEVSPKDGKFDFNISDLEAMFPEGMVDHNVDPIYKEMPKWEETVEGCKERYVKVVKALADKYPTENLLLITHREGLETTFSTFFIDTTVLDVEDCAYVQLRREVSSKDGDAETGEYEVAQSGIRFSHNPVTIPTPV
;
A
#
# COMPACT_ATOMS: atom_id res chain seq x y z
N MET A 1 -8.70 -0.83 3.79
CA MET A 1 -9.67 0.28 3.75
C MET A 1 -10.65 0.07 4.89
N MET A 2 -10.86 1.10 5.70
CA MET A 2 -11.61 1.08 6.95
C MET A 2 -12.93 1.82 6.79
N ASN A 3 -13.80 1.30 5.92
CA ASN A 3 -15.10 1.89 5.65
C ASN A 3 -16.10 0.83 5.14
N SER A 4 -17.34 1.26 4.91
CA SER A 4 -18.45 0.42 4.43
C SER A 4 -18.34 -0.02 2.96
N VAL A 5 -17.38 0.50 2.20
CA VAL A 5 -17.10 0.01 0.83
C VAL A 5 -16.37 -1.33 0.90
N ALA A 6 -15.42 -1.46 1.83
CA ALA A 6 -14.59 -2.65 1.96
C ALA A 6 -15.08 -3.66 3.01
N ILE A 7 -15.81 -3.20 4.03
CA ILE A 7 -16.23 -4.02 5.17
C ILE A 7 -17.76 -4.09 5.19
N TRP A 8 -18.30 -5.31 5.23
CA TRP A 8 -19.75 -5.53 5.18
C TRP A 8 -20.48 -4.94 6.39
N PRO A 9 -21.72 -4.44 6.22
CA PRO A 9 -22.48 -3.83 7.30
C PRO A 9 -22.67 -4.74 8.52
N GLU A 10 -22.78 -6.06 8.32
CA GLU A 10 -23.02 -7.05 9.37
C GLU A 10 -21.84 -7.19 10.35
N VAL A 11 -20.64 -6.86 9.90
CA VAL A 11 -19.39 -6.95 10.67
C VAL A 11 -18.74 -5.59 10.92
N SER A 12 -19.39 -4.52 10.48
CA SER A 12 -18.94 -3.15 10.71
C SER A 12 -19.13 -2.73 12.18
N PRO A 13 -18.26 -1.86 12.72
CA PRO A 13 -18.42 -1.32 14.08
C PRO A 13 -19.71 -0.49 14.17
N LYS A 14 -20.63 -0.93 15.03
CA LYS A 14 -21.97 -0.32 15.19
C LYS A 14 -21.93 1.06 15.84
N ASP A 15 -20.90 1.32 16.63
CA ASP A 15 -20.65 2.59 17.30
C ASP A 15 -19.71 3.52 16.51
N GLY A 16 -19.29 3.10 15.30
CA GLY A 16 -18.35 3.82 14.45
C GLY A 16 -16.93 3.87 15.02
N LYS A 17 -16.62 3.09 16.07
CA LYS A 17 -15.28 3.01 16.64
C LYS A 17 -14.61 1.73 16.16
N PHE A 18 -13.56 1.92 15.37
CA PHE A 18 -12.66 0.86 14.98
C PHE A 18 -11.30 1.14 15.62
N ASP A 19 -11.11 0.64 16.85
CA ASP A 19 -9.87 0.74 17.59
C ASP A 19 -9.43 -0.64 18.10
N PHE A 20 -8.14 -0.73 18.38
CA PHE A 20 -7.53 -1.90 18.99
C PHE A 20 -6.70 -1.43 20.18
N ASN A 21 -6.79 -2.14 21.29
CA ASN A 21 -5.75 -2.05 22.29
C ASN A 21 -4.57 -2.90 21.82
N ILE A 22 -3.58 -2.23 21.24
CA ILE A 22 -2.38 -2.89 20.70
C ILE A 22 -1.69 -3.73 21.77
N SER A 23 -1.61 -3.24 23.01
CA SER A 23 -0.99 -3.98 24.11
C SER A 23 -1.73 -5.28 24.44
N ASP A 24 -3.07 -5.29 24.37
CA ASP A 24 -3.85 -6.51 24.57
C ASP A 24 -3.63 -7.51 23.43
N LEU A 25 -3.53 -7.02 22.18
CA LEU A 25 -3.23 -7.86 21.02
C LEU A 25 -1.80 -8.43 21.07
N GLU A 26 -0.82 -7.62 21.43
CA GLU A 26 0.58 -8.03 21.58
C GLU A 26 0.74 -9.12 22.65
N ALA A 27 0.01 -9.02 23.76
CA ALA A 27 0.00 -10.01 24.82
C ALA A 27 -0.58 -11.37 24.39
N MET A 28 -1.33 -11.42 23.29
CA MET A 28 -1.84 -12.68 22.71
C MET A 28 -0.80 -13.40 21.84
N PHE A 29 0.24 -12.70 21.38
CA PHE A 29 1.29 -13.30 20.57
C PHE A 29 2.38 -13.93 21.47
N PRO A 30 3.03 -15.02 21.01
CA PRO A 30 4.22 -15.55 21.66
C PRO A 30 5.31 -14.49 21.84
N GLU A 31 6.10 -14.61 22.90
CA GLU A 31 7.24 -13.73 23.16
C GLU A 31 8.20 -13.69 21.95
N GLY A 32 8.59 -12.48 21.54
CA GLY A 32 9.49 -12.26 20.40
C GLY A 32 8.82 -12.25 19.02
N MET A 33 7.50 -12.45 18.91
CA MET A 33 6.80 -12.34 17.62
C MET A 33 6.58 -10.88 17.17
N VAL A 34 6.48 -9.96 18.10
CA VAL A 34 6.30 -8.53 17.82
C VAL A 34 7.67 -7.86 17.91
N ASP A 35 8.09 -7.21 16.83
CA ASP A 35 9.33 -6.43 16.80
C ASP A 35 9.05 -5.00 17.26
N HIS A 36 9.52 -4.65 18.44
CA HIS A 36 9.40 -3.31 19.01
C HIS A 36 10.55 -2.37 18.61
N ASN A 37 11.53 -2.82 17.82
CA ASN A 37 12.65 -1.99 17.38
C ASN A 37 12.34 -1.18 16.11
N VAL A 38 11.14 -1.31 15.56
CA VAL A 38 10.72 -0.62 14.34
C VAL A 38 9.65 0.43 14.62
N ASP A 39 9.90 1.66 14.15
CA ASP A 39 8.89 2.72 14.19
C ASP A 39 7.87 2.55 13.06
N PRO A 40 6.55 2.52 13.37
CA PRO A 40 5.52 2.45 12.35
C PRO A 40 5.44 3.76 11.55
N ILE A 41 5.17 3.66 10.25
CA ILE A 41 5.00 4.84 9.36
C ILE A 41 3.82 5.72 9.82
N TYR A 42 2.77 5.10 10.36
CA TYR A 42 1.63 5.77 10.97
C TYR A 42 1.53 5.39 12.44
N LYS A 43 1.49 6.39 13.32
CA LYS A 43 1.36 6.18 14.78
C LYS A 43 -0.07 5.83 15.21
N GLU A 44 -1.04 6.19 14.38
CA GLU A 44 -2.46 5.95 14.63
C GLU A 44 -3.05 5.11 13.50
N MET A 45 -4.01 4.26 13.85
CA MET A 45 -4.79 3.51 12.88
C MET A 45 -5.71 4.44 12.07
N PRO A 46 -6.02 4.11 10.80
CA PRO A 46 -7.07 4.80 10.08
C PRO A 46 -8.39 4.69 10.85
N LYS A 47 -9.12 5.80 10.93
CA LYS A 47 -10.43 5.84 11.57
C LYS A 47 -11.47 5.17 10.67
N TRP A 48 -12.54 4.68 11.29
CA TRP A 48 -13.73 4.21 10.58
C TRP A 48 -14.28 5.32 9.66
N GLU A 49 -14.79 4.91 8.50
CA GLU A 49 -15.24 5.79 7.41
C GLU A 49 -14.12 6.60 6.75
N GLU A 50 -12.88 6.10 6.72
CA GLU A 50 -11.86 6.71 5.87
C GLU A 50 -12.33 6.76 4.40
N THR A 51 -12.02 7.84 3.70
CA THR A 51 -12.36 7.96 2.27
C THR A 51 -11.56 6.97 1.45
N VAL A 52 -12.08 6.59 0.27
CA VAL A 52 -11.37 5.71 -0.66
C VAL A 52 -10.05 6.36 -1.06
N GLU A 53 -10.06 7.64 -1.40
CA GLU A 53 -8.89 8.42 -1.78
C GLU A 53 -7.87 8.49 -0.65
N GLY A 54 -8.30 8.76 0.59
CA GLY A 54 -7.42 8.81 1.76
C GLY A 54 -6.78 7.45 2.06
N CYS A 55 -7.52 6.35 1.86
CA CYS A 55 -6.96 5.00 1.96
C CYS A 55 -5.89 4.74 0.90
N LYS A 56 -6.13 5.16 -0.35
CA LYS A 56 -5.17 5.00 -1.46
C LYS A 56 -3.89 5.78 -1.22
N GLU A 57 -4.00 7.05 -0.85
CA GLU A 57 -2.86 7.90 -0.47
C GLU A 57 -2.03 7.27 0.65
N ARG A 58 -2.71 6.68 1.64
CA ARG A 58 -2.06 6.00 2.76
C ARG A 58 -1.23 4.80 2.30
N TYR A 59 -1.75 3.94 1.42
CA TYR A 59 -0.98 2.82 0.85
C TYR A 59 0.26 3.32 0.09
N VAL A 60 0.09 4.29 -0.81
CA VAL A 60 1.21 4.84 -1.59
C VAL A 60 2.30 5.42 -0.68
N LYS A 61 1.89 6.14 0.37
CA LYS A 61 2.83 6.70 1.34
C LYS A 61 3.58 5.62 2.11
N VAL A 62 2.93 4.52 2.52
CA VAL A 62 3.63 3.39 3.17
C VAL A 62 4.68 2.80 2.24
N VAL A 63 4.32 2.51 0.99
CA VAL A 63 5.24 1.92 0.00
C VAL A 63 6.46 2.81 -0.22
N LYS A 64 6.25 4.10 -0.50
CA LYS A 64 7.35 5.05 -0.74
C LYS A 64 8.23 5.23 0.51
N ALA A 65 7.61 5.47 1.67
CA ALA A 65 8.37 5.72 2.90
C ALA A 65 9.22 4.51 3.32
N LEU A 66 8.72 3.28 3.15
CA LEU A 66 9.51 2.08 3.45
C LEU A 66 10.64 1.88 2.44
N ALA A 67 10.37 2.07 1.14
CA ALA A 67 11.40 1.97 0.11
C ALA A 67 12.52 2.99 0.34
N ASP A 68 12.18 4.22 0.74
CA ASP A 68 13.14 5.29 1.01
C ASP A 68 13.91 5.07 2.32
N LYS A 69 13.27 4.46 3.33
CA LYS A 69 13.93 4.10 4.60
C LYS A 69 14.95 2.97 4.43
N TYR A 70 14.68 2.03 3.52
CA TYR A 70 15.53 0.86 3.27
C TYR A 70 15.92 0.76 1.78
N PRO A 71 16.68 1.72 1.24
CA PRO A 71 16.90 1.85 -0.20
C PRO A 71 17.75 0.72 -0.78
N THR A 72 18.57 0.04 0.04
CA THR A 72 19.45 -1.05 -0.39
C THR A 72 18.91 -2.43 -0.07
N GLU A 73 17.69 -2.53 0.49
CA GLU A 73 17.07 -3.79 0.89
C GLU A 73 15.94 -4.20 -0.06
N ASN A 74 15.70 -5.50 -0.15
CA ASN A 74 14.51 -6.03 -0.81
C ASN A 74 13.37 -6.13 0.21
N LEU A 75 12.30 -5.38 -0.02
CA LEU A 75 11.14 -5.35 0.87
C LEU A 75 10.02 -6.26 0.34
N LEU A 76 9.43 -7.06 1.23
CA LEU A 76 8.21 -7.81 0.96
C LEU A 76 7.06 -7.21 1.76
N LEU A 77 6.10 -6.61 1.06
CA LEU A 77 4.91 -6.01 1.66
C LEU A 77 3.69 -6.89 1.37
N ILE A 78 3.13 -7.49 2.42
CA ILE A 78 1.93 -8.34 2.33
C ILE A 78 0.71 -7.48 2.65
N THR A 79 -0.28 -7.48 1.77
CA THR A 79 -1.48 -6.64 1.88
C THR A 79 -2.70 -7.33 1.26
N HIS A 80 -3.83 -6.63 1.23
CA HIS A 80 -5.07 -7.05 0.57
C HIS A 80 -5.19 -6.43 -0.83
N ARG A 81 -6.18 -6.92 -1.59
CA ARG A 81 -6.51 -6.47 -2.96
C ARG A 81 -6.37 -4.96 -3.17
N GLU A 82 -7.05 -4.14 -2.37
CA GLU A 82 -7.02 -2.67 -2.52
C GLU A 82 -5.60 -2.08 -2.47
N GLY A 83 -4.75 -2.59 -1.58
CA GLY A 83 -3.37 -2.11 -1.47
C GLY A 83 -2.55 -2.46 -2.71
N LEU A 84 -2.81 -3.63 -3.30
CA LEU A 84 -2.17 -4.08 -4.53
C LEU A 84 -2.64 -3.26 -5.74
N GLU A 85 -3.95 -3.08 -5.90
CA GLU A 85 -4.55 -2.28 -6.98
C GLU A 85 -4.05 -0.84 -6.93
N THR A 86 -4.07 -0.22 -5.75
CA THR A 86 -3.58 1.14 -5.54
C THR A 86 -2.13 1.27 -5.93
N THR A 87 -1.29 0.32 -5.50
CA THR A 87 0.14 0.32 -5.81
C THR A 87 0.35 0.18 -7.31
N PHE A 88 -0.28 -0.80 -7.95
CA PHE A 88 -0.16 -1.01 -9.39
C PHE A 88 -0.58 0.23 -10.19
N SER A 89 -1.79 0.76 -9.96
CA SER A 89 -2.30 1.92 -10.71
C SER A 89 -1.51 3.21 -10.45
N THR A 90 -0.82 3.31 -9.32
CA THR A 90 0.03 4.47 -9.01
C THR A 90 1.34 4.45 -9.79
N PHE A 91 2.00 3.29 -9.86
CA PHE A 91 3.33 3.17 -10.46
C PHE A 91 3.29 2.73 -11.92
N PHE A 92 2.21 2.10 -12.36
CA PHE A 92 1.97 1.70 -13.74
C PHE A 92 0.82 2.53 -14.34
N ILE A 93 1.18 3.74 -14.77
CA ILE A 93 0.26 4.78 -15.22
C ILE A 93 -0.59 4.34 -16.42
N ASP A 94 -1.67 5.08 -16.65
CA ASP A 94 -2.58 4.87 -17.79
C ASP A 94 -3.20 3.48 -17.85
N THR A 95 -3.47 2.87 -16.68
CA THR A 95 -4.17 1.60 -16.59
C THR A 95 -5.39 1.66 -15.67
N THR A 96 -6.34 0.77 -15.96
CA THR A 96 -7.48 0.47 -15.09
C THR A 96 -7.40 -1.01 -14.71
N VAL A 97 -7.35 -1.31 -13.41
CA VAL A 97 -7.39 -2.69 -12.91
C VAL A 97 -8.80 -3.25 -13.07
N LEU A 98 -8.89 -4.46 -13.62
CA LEU A 98 -10.14 -5.18 -13.86
C LEU A 98 -10.35 -6.30 -12.85
N ASP A 99 -9.27 -7.02 -12.51
CA ASP A 99 -9.32 -8.14 -11.60
C ASP A 99 -7.94 -8.40 -10.95
N VAL A 100 -7.97 -9.00 -9.76
CA VAL A 100 -6.77 -9.36 -8.98
C VAL A 100 -6.96 -10.77 -8.43
N GLU A 101 -6.09 -11.68 -8.87
CA GLU A 101 -6.07 -13.07 -8.43
C GLU A 101 -5.52 -13.22 -7.01
N ASP A 102 -5.84 -14.35 -6.37
CA ASP A 102 -5.22 -14.72 -5.10
C ASP A 102 -3.70 -14.85 -5.26
N CYS A 103 -2.96 -14.31 -4.29
CA CYS A 103 -1.48 -14.25 -4.31
C CYS A 103 -0.88 -13.48 -5.51
N ALA A 104 -1.66 -12.63 -6.18
CA ALA A 104 -1.13 -11.66 -7.14
C ALA A 104 -0.09 -10.74 -6.48
N TYR A 105 0.83 -10.22 -7.30
CA TYR A 105 1.89 -9.33 -6.81
C TYR A 105 2.23 -8.22 -7.80
N VAL A 106 2.76 -7.12 -7.25
CA VAL A 106 3.42 -6.03 -7.96
C VAL A 106 4.85 -5.97 -7.46
N GLN A 107 5.80 -6.00 -8.38
CA GLN A 107 7.21 -5.79 -8.10
C GLN A 107 7.60 -4.41 -8.60
N LEU A 108 8.06 -3.57 -7.68
CA LEU A 108 8.64 -2.26 -7.97
C LEU A 108 10.17 -2.40 -7.89
N ARG A 109 10.88 -2.00 -8.94
CA ARG A 109 12.35 -1.93 -8.96
C ARG A 109 12.76 -0.50 -9.27
N ARG A 110 13.83 -0.03 -8.66
CA ARG A 110 14.42 1.28 -8.99
C ARG A 110 15.93 1.20 -8.87
N GLU A 111 16.62 2.03 -9.64
CA GLU A 111 18.05 2.20 -9.49
C GLU A 111 18.34 2.97 -8.19
N VAL A 112 19.36 2.52 -7.46
CA VAL A 112 19.83 3.18 -6.24
C VAL A 112 21.32 3.43 -6.40
N SER A 113 21.70 4.69 -6.36
CA SER A 113 23.10 5.12 -6.40
C SER A 113 23.45 5.81 -5.10
N SER A 114 24.68 5.63 -4.62
CA SER A 114 25.17 6.34 -3.45
C SER A 114 26.10 7.47 -3.88
N LYS A 115 25.78 8.71 -3.53
CA LYS A 115 26.73 9.82 -3.59
C LYS A 115 26.89 10.40 -2.19
N ASP A 116 28.13 10.48 -1.73
CA ASP A 116 28.50 11.12 -0.45
C ASP A 116 27.77 10.60 0.80
N GLY A 117 27.26 9.36 0.77
CA GLY A 117 26.56 8.72 1.89
C GLY A 117 25.03 8.83 1.84
N ASP A 118 24.49 9.67 0.97
CA ASP A 118 23.05 9.76 0.70
C ASP A 118 22.66 8.89 -0.51
N ALA A 119 21.52 8.21 -0.41
CA ALA A 119 20.99 7.39 -1.49
C ALA A 119 20.17 8.25 -2.46
N GLU A 120 20.60 8.33 -3.72
CA GLU A 120 19.81 8.87 -4.83
C GLU A 120 19.06 7.73 -5.51
N THR A 121 17.75 7.89 -5.70
CA THR A 121 16.89 6.83 -6.28
C THR A 121 16.29 7.26 -7.61
N GLY A 122 16.32 6.38 -8.60
CA GLY A 122 15.70 6.58 -9.91
C GLY A 122 14.19 6.33 -9.92
N GLU A 123 13.62 6.36 -11.12
CA GLU A 123 12.21 6.01 -11.37
C GLU A 123 11.95 4.52 -11.17
N TYR A 124 10.68 4.18 -10.92
CA TYR A 124 10.27 2.80 -10.70
C TYR A 124 9.96 2.08 -12.01
N GLU A 125 10.60 0.93 -12.21
CA GLU A 125 10.17 -0.12 -13.13
C GLU A 125 9.15 -1.02 -12.43
N VAL A 126 8.07 -1.37 -13.13
CA VAL A 126 6.97 -2.17 -12.58
C VAL A 126 6.84 -3.49 -13.32
N ALA A 127 6.81 -4.58 -12.58
CA ALA A 127 6.39 -5.90 -13.05
C ALA A 127 5.21 -6.40 -12.20
N GLN A 128 4.37 -7.27 -12.75
CA GLN A 128 3.22 -7.82 -12.04
C GLN A 128 2.91 -9.26 -12.46
N SER A 129 2.21 -9.98 -11.60
CA SER A 129 1.52 -11.22 -11.95
C SER A 129 0.17 -11.30 -11.24
N GLY A 130 -0.82 -11.95 -11.87
CA GLY A 130 -2.16 -12.12 -11.32
C GLY A 130 -3.01 -10.84 -11.31
N ILE A 131 -2.57 -9.75 -11.98
CA ILE A 131 -3.35 -8.52 -12.13
C ILE A 131 -3.79 -8.38 -13.58
N ARG A 132 -5.10 -8.41 -13.79
CA ARG A 132 -5.70 -8.15 -15.10
C ARG A 132 -6.06 -6.68 -15.19
N PHE A 133 -5.61 -6.01 -16.25
CA PHE A 133 -5.84 -4.57 -16.46
C PHE A 133 -6.08 -4.25 -17.94
N SER A 134 -6.64 -3.07 -18.19
CA SER A 134 -6.71 -2.46 -19.52
C SER A 134 -5.95 -1.15 -19.53
N HIS A 135 -5.33 -0.81 -20.67
CA HIS A 135 -4.80 0.54 -20.87
C HIS A 135 -5.93 1.53 -21.06
N ASN A 136 -5.82 2.68 -20.42
CA ASN A 136 -6.76 3.77 -20.61
C ASN A 136 -6.65 4.26 -22.06
N PRO A 137 -7.77 4.66 -22.69
CA PRO A 137 -7.73 5.21 -24.03
C PRO A 137 -6.82 6.44 -24.05
N VAL A 138 -5.88 6.48 -24.99
CA VAL A 138 -5.00 7.63 -25.21
C VAL A 138 -5.90 8.83 -25.54
N THR A 139 -6.04 9.75 -24.60
CA THR A 139 -6.69 11.03 -24.85
C THR A 139 -5.66 11.91 -25.55
N ILE A 140 -5.67 11.91 -26.88
CA ILE A 140 -4.91 12.89 -27.66
C ILE A 140 -5.59 14.25 -27.40
N PRO A 141 -4.91 15.23 -26.77
CA PRO A 141 -5.49 16.55 -26.61
C PRO A 141 -5.70 17.13 -28.01
N THR A 142 -6.95 17.42 -28.37
CA THR A 142 -7.23 18.19 -29.58
C THR A 142 -6.58 19.57 -29.41
N PRO A 143 -5.66 19.99 -30.29
CA PRO A 143 -5.13 21.34 -30.24
C PRO A 143 -6.29 22.33 -30.36
N VAL A 144 -6.32 23.31 -29.46
CA VAL A 144 -7.28 24.44 -29.48
C VAL A 144 -6.82 25.49 -30.48
#